data_AF-A0A7X5VMD0-F1
#
_entry.id   AF-A0A7X5VMD0-F1
#
_cell.length_a   1.000
_cell.length_b   1.000
_cell.length_c   1.000
_cell.angle_alpha   90.00
_cell.angle_beta   90.00
_cell.angle_gamma   90.00
#
_symmetry.space_group_name_H-M   'P 1'
#
loop_
_entity.id
_entity.type
_entity.pdbx_description
1 polymer ?
#
loop_
_entity_poly.entity_id
_entity_poly.type
_entity_poly.pdbx_seq_one_letter_code
_entity_poly.pdbx_strand_id
1 'polypeptide(L)'
;IDIPATVRGNIGITFATVESRRVAETLRVPGSFELQPLARHEYRMMLPGQVELLASQYQPVQPGTLLYRYRSPQWPELQHEIILGDQAIASARAEIDVAQAKMVEARQRLDTVRQRIDALAAADFRAADLEAQAAELEASIPRLEAEL
;
A
#
# COMPACT_ATOMS: atom_id res chain seq x y z
N ILE A 1 -53.94 66.89 0.40
CA ILE A 1 -53.68 68.33 0.18
C ILE A 1 -53.95 68.59 -1.29
N ASP A 2 -54.87 69.49 -1.61
CA ASP A 2 -55.23 69.78 -3.01
C ASP A 2 -54.32 70.90 -3.55
N ILE A 3 -53.72 70.68 -4.72
CA ILE A 3 -52.80 71.63 -5.35
C ILE A 3 -53.48 72.20 -6.60
N PRO A 4 -53.67 73.53 -6.69
CA PRO A 4 -54.33 74.17 -7.83
C PRO A 4 -53.65 73.86 -9.17
N ALA A 5 -54.45 73.71 -10.23
CA ALA A 5 -53.98 73.31 -11.56
C ALA A 5 -52.94 74.27 -12.17
N THR A 6 -53.08 75.58 -11.93
CA THR A 6 -52.12 76.62 -12.33
C THR A 6 -50.77 76.44 -11.66
N VAL A 7 -50.76 76.07 -10.38
CA VAL A 7 -49.52 75.75 -9.68
C VAL A 7 -48.93 74.49 -10.31
N ARG A 8 -49.69 73.40 -10.44
CA ARG A 8 -49.21 72.13 -11.04
C ARG A 8 -48.56 72.31 -12.41
N GLY A 9 -49.17 73.11 -13.28
CA GLY A 9 -48.65 73.41 -14.62
C GLY A 9 -47.37 74.26 -14.60
N ASN A 10 -47.30 75.28 -13.73
CA ASN A 10 -46.15 76.18 -13.66
C ASN A 10 -44.90 75.51 -13.06
N ILE A 11 -45.05 74.51 -12.19
CA ILE A 11 -43.93 73.75 -11.60
C ILE A 11 -43.69 72.38 -12.24
N GLY A 12 -44.38 72.07 -13.34
CA GLY A 12 -44.11 70.88 -14.16
C GLY A 12 -44.41 69.54 -13.49
N ILE A 13 -45.37 69.48 -12.56
CA ILE A 13 -45.72 68.22 -11.89
C ILE A 13 -46.48 67.32 -12.87
N THR A 14 -45.98 66.09 -13.05
CA THR A 14 -46.65 65.01 -13.79
C THR A 14 -46.92 63.81 -12.88
N PHE A 15 -48.02 63.10 -13.13
CA PHE A 15 -48.40 61.89 -12.40
C PHE A 15 -48.30 60.68 -13.33
N ALA A 16 -47.73 59.59 -12.85
CA ALA A 16 -47.68 58.31 -13.55
C ALA A 16 -48.43 57.26 -12.73
N THR A 17 -49.15 56.35 -13.41
CA THR A 17 -49.82 55.22 -12.77
C THR A 17 -48.78 54.21 -12.31
N VAL A 18 -48.92 53.70 -11.08
CA VAL A 18 -48.02 52.67 -10.55
C VAL A 18 -48.30 51.34 -11.26
N GLU A 19 -47.26 50.74 -11.83
CA GLU A 19 -47.31 49.42 -12.47
C GLU A 19 -46.29 48.47 -11.81
N SER A 20 -46.68 47.21 -11.58
CA SER A 20 -45.76 46.17 -11.11
C SER A 20 -45.12 45.48 -12.32
N ARG A 21 -43.79 45.53 -12.40
CA ARG A 21 -43.02 44.85 -13.45
C ARG A 21 -41.78 44.19 -12.89
N ARG A 22 -41.32 43.11 -13.54
CA ARG A 22 -39.99 42.56 -13.27
C ARG A 22 -38.96 43.53 -13.83
N VAL A 23 -38.22 44.18 -12.94
CA VAL A 23 -37.10 45.04 -13.32
C VAL A 23 -35.89 44.15 -13.57
N ALA A 24 -35.41 44.12 -14.81
CA ALA A 24 -34.10 43.57 -15.11
C ALA A 24 -33.08 44.68 -14.85
N GLU A 25 -32.29 44.53 -13.79
CA GLU A 25 -31.20 45.44 -13.46
C GLU A 25 -29.87 44.78 -13.82
N THR A 26 -29.01 45.52 -14.53
CA THR A 26 -27.67 45.05 -14.88
C THR A 26 -26.73 45.39 -13.73
N LEU A 27 -26.43 44.41 -12.87
CA LEU A 27 -25.41 44.54 -11.84
C LEU A 27 -24.03 44.17 -12.41
N ARG A 28 -23.05 45.08 -12.31
CA ARG A 28 -21.65 44.78 -12.64
C ARG A 28 -20.91 44.34 -11.38
N VAL A 29 -20.46 43.10 -11.36
CA VAL A 29 -19.71 42.52 -10.23
C VAL A 29 -18.26 42.33 -10.66
N PRO A 30 -17.26 42.84 -9.91
CA PRO A 30 -15.87 42.52 -10.17
C PRO A 30 -15.61 41.05 -9.83
N GLY A 31 -14.96 40.34 -10.74
CA GLY A 31 -14.53 38.94 -10.55
C GLY A 31 -13.03 38.81 -10.74
N SER A 32 -12.46 37.71 -10.21
CA SER A 32 -11.08 37.33 -10.46
C SER A 32 -11.02 35.92 -11.06
N PHE A 33 -9.95 35.64 -11.79
CA PHE A 33 -9.68 34.30 -12.29
C PHE A 33 -8.86 33.53 -11.25
N GLU A 34 -9.40 32.40 -10.81
CA GLU A 34 -8.70 31.46 -9.94
C GLU A 34 -8.46 30.15 -10.70
N LEU A 35 -7.40 29.46 -10.31
CA LEU A 35 -7.19 28.08 -10.73
C LEU A 35 -8.31 27.21 -10.17
N GLN A 36 -8.72 26.18 -10.91
CA GLN A 36 -9.68 25.21 -10.37
C GLN A 36 -9.10 24.61 -9.08
N PRO A 37 -9.93 24.30 -8.06
CA PRO A 37 -9.46 23.74 -6.80
C PRO A 37 -8.56 22.51 -6.96
N LEU A 38 -8.82 21.68 -7.98
CA LEU A 38 -8.05 20.48 -8.31
C LEU A 38 -6.86 20.71 -9.25
N ALA A 39 -6.64 21.94 -9.74
CA ALA A 39 -5.51 22.25 -10.62
C ALA A 39 -4.18 22.35 -9.86
N ARG A 40 -4.21 22.38 -8.51
CA ARG A 40 -3.00 22.36 -7.69
C ARG A 40 -2.70 20.93 -7.25
N HIS A 41 -1.56 20.42 -7.69
CA HIS A 41 -1.03 19.12 -7.25
C HIS A 41 0.23 19.33 -6.41
N GLU A 42 0.24 18.73 -5.22
CA GLU A 42 1.42 18.68 -4.36
C GLU A 42 2.09 17.31 -4.51
N TYR A 43 3.36 17.30 -4.90
CA TYR A 43 4.16 16.08 -5.01
C TYR A 43 5.09 15.99 -3.80
N ARG A 44 4.87 14.97 -2.97
CA ARG A 44 5.68 14.71 -1.78
C ARG A 44 6.63 13.55 -2.02
N MET A 45 7.87 13.71 -1.58
CA MET A 45 8.88 12.65 -1.59
C MET A 45 8.89 11.92 -0.25
N MET A 46 9.01 10.60 -0.30
CA MET A 46 9.05 9.77 0.91
C MET A 46 10.41 9.77 1.61
N LEU A 47 11.48 10.12 0.88
CA LEU A 47 12.85 10.16 1.40
C LEU A 47 13.46 11.53 1.11
N PRO A 48 14.47 11.94 1.89
CA PRO A 48 15.32 13.06 1.52
C PRO A 48 16.11 12.72 0.25
N GLY A 49 16.29 13.72 -0.61
CA GLY A 49 17.01 13.53 -1.86
C GLY A 49 17.17 14.83 -2.63
N GLN A 50 17.84 14.72 -3.77
CA GLN A 50 18.02 15.79 -4.73
C GLN A 50 16.84 15.80 -5.71
N VAL A 51 16.27 16.98 -5.93
CA VAL A 51 15.25 17.23 -6.96
C VAL A 51 15.83 18.13 -8.02
N GLU A 52 15.80 17.68 -9.27
CA GLU A 52 16.12 18.46 -10.45
C GLU A 52 14.80 18.77 -11.17
N LEU A 53 14.38 20.03 -11.12
CA LEU A 53 13.18 20.50 -11.81
C LEU A 53 13.48 20.62 -13.31
N LEU A 54 12.63 19.98 -14.12
CA LEU A 54 12.73 20.00 -15.58
C LEU A 54 11.67 20.90 -16.22
N ALA A 55 10.56 21.12 -15.53
CA ALA A 55 9.55 22.08 -15.93
C ALA A 55 9.92 23.50 -15.49
N SER A 56 9.62 24.48 -16.35
CA SER A 56 9.76 25.90 -16.04
C SER A 56 8.47 26.49 -15.47
N GLN A 57 8.59 27.62 -14.76
CA GLN A 57 7.43 28.32 -14.22
C GLN A 57 6.44 28.69 -15.34
N TYR A 58 5.15 28.44 -15.13
CA TYR A 58 4.05 28.67 -16.08
C TYR A 58 4.10 27.88 -17.39
N GLN A 59 5.01 26.91 -17.50
CA GLN A 59 4.99 25.99 -18.63
C GLN A 59 3.71 25.14 -18.58
N PRO A 60 2.89 25.12 -19.65
CA PRO A 60 1.76 24.21 -19.72
C PRO A 60 2.26 22.77 -19.79
N VAL A 61 1.67 21.89 -18.97
CA VAL A 61 2.04 20.47 -18.89
C VAL A 61 0.81 19.60 -19.13
N GLN A 62 1.01 18.44 -19.74
CA GLN A 62 -0.03 17.44 -19.95
C GLN A 62 0.26 16.18 -19.10
N PRO A 63 -0.73 15.33 -18.83
CA PRO A 63 -0.50 14.03 -18.19
C PRO A 63 0.63 13.25 -18.89
N GLY A 64 1.58 12.76 -18.11
CA GLY A 64 2.79 12.08 -18.62
C GLY A 64 3.99 13.01 -18.89
N THR A 65 3.83 14.33 -18.79
CA THR A 65 4.96 15.27 -18.89
C THR A 65 5.89 15.09 -17.69
N LEU A 66 7.18 14.92 -17.94
CA LEU A 66 8.19 14.80 -16.90
C LEU A 66 8.43 16.17 -16.23
N LEU A 67 8.09 16.29 -14.95
CA LEU A 67 8.20 17.55 -14.21
C LEU A 67 9.54 17.72 -13.50
N TYR A 68 10.09 16.62 -12.97
CA TYR A 68 11.34 16.63 -12.23
C TYR A 68 12.00 15.25 -12.28
N ARG A 69 13.31 15.22 -12.03
CA ARG A 69 14.04 14.02 -11.65
C ARG A 69 14.30 14.06 -10.15
N TYR A 70 14.14 12.91 -9.51
CA TYR A 70 14.36 12.76 -8.08
C TYR A 70 15.38 11.64 -7.85
N ARG A 71 16.36 11.92 -7.01
CA ARG A 71 17.37 10.95 -6.59
C ARG A 71 17.54 11.01 -5.08
N SER A 72 17.29 9.90 -4.41
CA SER A 72 17.60 9.74 -2.98
C SER A 72 18.84 8.86 -2.81
N PRO A 73 19.83 9.28 -2.01
CA PRO A 73 20.97 8.43 -1.66
C PRO A 73 20.59 7.25 -0.76
N GLN A 74 19.46 7.33 -0.03
CA GLN A 74 18.99 6.27 0.87
C GLN A 74 18.23 5.16 0.14
N TRP A 75 17.83 5.40 -1.11
CA TRP A 75 17.05 4.42 -1.88
C TRP A 75 17.83 3.12 -2.17
N PRO A 76 19.09 3.18 -2.64
CA PRO A 76 19.89 1.96 -2.85
C PRO A 76 20.13 1.17 -1.55
N GLU A 77 20.27 1.86 -0.41
CA GLU A 77 20.45 1.22 0.90
C GLU A 77 19.22 0.41 1.28
N LEU A 78 18.03 1.02 1.20
CA LEU A 78 16.76 0.32 1.45
C LEU A 78 16.54 -0.84 0.48
N GLN A 79 16.90 -0.66 -0.80
CA GLN A 79 16.81 -1.73 -1.78
C GLN A 79 17.75 -2.90 -1.43
N HIS A 80 18.96 -2.59 -0.96
CA HIS A 80 19.92 -3.60 -0.51
C HIS A 80 19.40 -4.36 0.71
N GLU A 81 18.84 -3.67 1.70
CA GLU A 81 18.24 -4.30 2.89
C GLU A 81 17.09 -5.24 2.53
N ILE A 82 16.21 -4.84 1.60
CA ILE A 82 15.13 -5.69 1.10
C ILE A 82 15.69 -6.97 0.46
N ILE A 83 16.70 -6.84 -0.41
CA ILE A 83 17.31 -7.99 -1.09
C ILE A 83 17.95 -8.95 -0.08
N LEU A 84 18.69 -8.42 0.90
CA LEU A 84 19.29 -9.24 1.95
C LEU A 84 18.23 -9.95 2.80
N GLY A 85 17.15 -9.24 3.14
CA GLY A 85 16.01 -9.81 3.85
C GLY A 85 15.36 -10.95 3.09
N ASP A 86 15.10 -10.78 1.79
CA ASP A 86 14.52 -11.81 0.93
C ASP A 86 15.44 -13.04 0.82
N GLN A 87 16.75 -12.84 0.72
CA GLN A 87 17.72 -13.92 0.70
C GLN A 87 17.77 -14.69 2.03
N ALA A 88 17.73 -13.99 3.16
CA ALA A 88 17.69 -14.61 4.47
C ALA A 88 16.41 -15.44 4.67
N ILE A 89 15.26 -14.91 4.23
CA ILE A 89 13.98 -15.64 4.26
C ILE A 89 14.07 -16.89 3.38
N ALA A 90 14.65 -16.79 2.19
CA ALA A 90 14.80 -17.93 1.29
C ALA A 90 15.70 -19.02 1.89
N SER A 91 16.83 -18.65 2.51
CA SER A 91 17.71 -19.60 3.20
C SER A 91 17.01 -20.29 4.36
N ALA A 92 16.36 -19.51 5.23
CA ALA A 92 15.64 -20.05 6.38
C ALA A 92 14.52 -21.02 5.96
N ARG A 93 13.78 -20.71 4.88
CA ARG A 93 12.78 -21.64 4.33
C ARG A 93 13.41 -22.94 3.84
N ALA A 94 14.51 -22.87 3.11
CA ALA A 94 15.21 -24.07 2.64
C ALA A 94 15.74 -24.92 3.81
N GLU A 95 16.23 -24.29 4.87
CA GLU A 95 16.67 -24.97 6.09
C GLU A 95 15.51 -25.69 6.79
N ILE A 96 14.36 -25.02 6.91
CA ILE A 96 13.12 -25.61 7.46
C ILE A 96 12.68 -26.81 6.60
N ASP A 97 12.65 -26.66 5.27
CA ASP A 97 12.24 -27.75 4.38
C ASP A 97 13.14 -28.98 4.53
N VAL A 98 14.46 -28.77 4.64
CA VAL A 98 15.43 -29.86 4.89
C VAL A 98 15.23 -30.50 6.26
N ALA A 99 14.99 -29.70 7.31
CA ALA A 99 14.72 -30.21 8.65
C ALA A 99 13.44 -31.05 8.70
N GLN A 100 12.37 -30.57 8.05
CA GLN A 100 11.11 -31.31 7.91
C GLN A 100 11.31 -32.63 7.15
N ALA A 101 12.06 -32.62 6.04
CA ALA A 101 12.35 -33.83 5.27
C ALA A 101 13.12 -34.87 6.11
N LYS A 102 14.13 -34.44 6.89
CA LYS A 102 14.86 -35.33 7.80
C LYS A 102 13.97 -35.92 8.89
N MET A 103 13.07 -35.12 9.45
CA MET A 103 12.11 -35.60 10.46
C MET A 103 11.17 -36.67 9.87
N VAL A 104 10.63 -36.43 8.67
CA VAL A 104 9.77 -37.40 7.97
C VAL A 104 10.53 -38.70 7.70
N GLU A 105 11.77 -38.60 7.21
CA GLU A 105 12.61 -39.77 6.96
C GLU A 105 12.91 -40.57 8.25
N ALA A 106 13.26 -39.88 9.34
CA ALA A 106 13.52 -40.53 10.63
C ALA A 106 12.30 -41.30 11.15
N ARG A 107 11.10 -40.72 11.02
CA ARG A 107 9.83 -41.38 11.38
C ARG A 107 9.53 -42.60 10.51
N GLN A 108 9.74 -42.50 9.19
CA GLN A 108 9.54 -43.62 8.27
C GLN A 108 10.52 -44.78 8.53
N ARG A 109 11.79 -44.45 8.80
CA ARG A 109 12.80 -45.44 9.18
C ARG A 109 12.42 -46.15 10.47
N LEU A 110 11.98 -45.41 11.48
CA LEU A 110 11.52 -45.99 12.74
C LEU A 110 10.35 -46.96 12.52
N ASP A 111 9.35 -46.56 11.73
CA ASP A 111 8.21 -47.42 11.40
C ASP A 111 8.65 -48.72 10.69
N THR A 112 9.56 -48.61 9.72
CA THR A 112 10.13 -49.77 9.01
C THR A 112 10.89 -50.70 9.94
N VAL A 113 11.68 -50.16 10.88
CA VAL A 113 12.43 -50.95 11.86
C VAL A 113 11.47 -51.66 12.81
N ARG A 114 10.42 -50.98 13.30
CA ARG A 114 9.38 -51.57 14.14
C ARG A 114 8.66 -52.72 13.45
N GLN A 115 8.25 -52.53 12.19
CA GLN A 115 7.63 -53.61 11.39
C GLN A 115 8.55 -54.83 11.25
N ARG A 116 9.86 -54.64 11.12
CA ARG A 116 10.83 -55.75 11.06
C ARG A 116 11.01 -56.45 12.40
N ILE A 117 11.02 -55.71 13.51
CA ILE A 117 11.05 -56.28 14.86
C ILE A 117 9.82 -57.16 15.06
N ASP A 118 8.62 -56.66 14.73
CA ASP A 118 7.37 -57.39 14.85
C ASP A 118 7.37 -58.67 14.00
N ALA A 119 7.88 -58.59 12.76
CA ALA A 119 7.98 -59.76 11.87
C ALA A 119 8.97 -60.83 12.39
N LEU A 120 10.09 -60.41 12.98
CA LEU A 120 11.07 -61.34 13.58
C LEU A 120 10.55 -61.94 14.89
N ALA A 121 9.85 -61.16 15.70
CA ALA A 121 9.20 -61.63 16.91
C ALA A 121 8.12 -62.69 16.59
N ALA A 122 7.35 -62.49 15.53
CA ALA A 122 6.37 -63.48 15.04
C ALA A 122 7.01 -64.80 14.55
N ALA A 123 8.31 -64.77 14.23
CA ALA A 123 9.09 -65.92 13.80
C ALA A 123 10.02 -66.47 14.90
N ASP A 124 9.83 -66.04 16.17
CA ASP A 124 10.63 -66.42 17.36
C ASP A 124 12.14 -66.11 17.25
N PHE A 125 12.51 -65.11 16.44
CA PHE A 125 13.90 -64.63 16.35
C PHE A 125 14.14 -63.40 17.24
N ARG A 126 15.32 -63.35 17.87
CA ARG A 126 15.75 -62.21 18.70
C ARG A 126 16.24 -61.05 17.83
N ALA A 127 15.75 -59.84 18.07
CA ALA A 127 16.02 -58.64 17.26
C ALA A 127 16.73 -57.50 18.03
N ALA A 128 17.62 -57.84 18.97
CA ALA A 128 18.24 -56.88 19.89
C ALA A 128 18.93 -55.68 19.20
N ASP A 129 19.58 -55.90 18.05
CA ASP A 129 20.24 -54.82 17.29
C ASP A 129 19.24 -53.87 16.63
N LEU A 130 18.07 -54.37 16.20
CA LEU A 130 17.01 -53.55 15.62
C LEU A 130 16.25 -52.79 16.70
N GLU A 131 16.05 -53.39 17.88
CA GLU A 131 15.48 -52.73 19.06
C GLU A 131 16.36 -51.55 19.51
N ALA A 132 17.68 -51.72 19.52
CA ALA A 132 18.62 -50.64 19.82
C ALA A 132 18.55 -49.50 18.79
N GLN A 133 18.46 -49.83 17.49
CA GLN A 133 18.31 -48.84 16.42
C GLN A 133 16.97 -48.08 16.50
N ALA A 134 15.88 -48.76 16.86
CA ALA A 134 14.59 -48.11 17.06
C ALA A 134 14.63 -47.12 18.23
N ALA A 135 15.24 -47.50 19.35
CA ALA A 135 15.40 -46.63 20.51
C ALA A 135 16.24 -45.38 20.21
N GLU A 136 17.30 -45.52 19.41
CA GLU A 136 18.13 -44.40 18.97
C GLU A 136 17.37 -43.42 18.07
N LEU A 137 16.60 -43.94 17.10
CA LEU A 137 15.76 -43.13 16.23
C LEU A 137 14.65 -42.42 17.02
N GLU A 138 13.99 -43.09 17.95
CA GLU A 138 12.98 -42.52 18.86
C GLU A 138 13.54 -41.39 19.72
N ALA A 139 14.75 -41.55 20.24
CA ALA A 139 15.42 -40.51 21.03
C ALA A 139 15.83 -39.29 20.18
N SER A 140 16.09 -39.48 18.89
CA SER A 140 16.51 -38.40 17.98
C SER A 140 15.35 -37.53 17.45
N ILE A 141 14.13 -38.08 17.34
CA ILE A 141 12.97 -37.38 16.77
C ILE A 141 12.57 -36.12 17.56
N PRO A 142 12.48 -36.12 18.90
CA PRO A 142 12.15 -34.93 19.68
C PRO A 142 13.19 -33.81 19.51
N ARG A 143 14.46 -34.17 19.27
CA ARG A 143 15.51 -33.19 18.99
C ARG A 143 15.28 -32.52 17.64
N LEU A 144 14.96 -33.31 16.61
CA LEU A 144 14.63 -32.80 15.28
C LEU A 144 13.35 -31.95 15.27
N GLU A 145 12.38 -32.27 16.13
CA GLU A 145 11.17 -31.46 16.33
C GLU A 145 11.46 -30.12 17.01
N ALA A 146 12.43 -30.06 17.92
CA ALA A 146 12.84 -28.82 18.58
C ALA A 146 13.74 -27.93 17.71
N GLU A 147 14.32 -28.48 16.63
CA GLU A 147 15.13 -27.75 15.64
C GLU A 147 14.27 -27.04 14.56
N LEU A 148 12.94 -27.23 14.59
CA LEU A 148 11.93 -26.60 13.72
C LEU A 148 11.20 -25.45 14.41
#